data_AF-A0AA43ZH13-F1
#
_entry.id   AF-A0AA43ZH13-F1
#
_cell.length_a   1.000
_cell.length_b   1.000
_cell.length_c   1.000
_cell.angle_alpha   90.00
_cell.angle_beta   90.00
_cell.angle_gamma   90.00
#
_symmetry.space_group_name_H-M   'P 1'
#
loop_
_entity.id
_entity.type
_entity.pdbx_description
1 polymer ?
#
loop_
_entity_poly.entity_id
_entity_poly.type
_entity_poly.pdbx_seq_one_letter_code
_entity_poly.pdbx_strand_id
1 'polypeptide(L)'
;MFRLWTRRILLPASMAALLMLSLAYWWLDNGPHELFGAAMFTLLAWHLTVNRRWFMRLGTGRYDLHRWAVTLVHAWLAILMTVLVCTSLLISRSLPGMPPLTDQVGIVELHWFSAYWVVLIVAVHAGSHWTRVMTTARTALGVSPSRIRTGMGRLAALLLLGFGAWSFAVLGVSTKLTLGYSIAFWDFTSSVTPFFAHWTAVMAGAAVLSHYAMVSIRAHRQTSRPATRDQI
;
A
#
# COMPACT_ATOMS: atom_id res chain seq x y z
N MET A 1 -2.77 -19.29 16.50
CA MET A 1 -3.44 -18.53 15.41
C MET A 1 -3.41 -17.02 15.61
N PHE A 2 -3.77 -16.51 16.79
CA PHE A 2 -3.82 -15.08 17.10
C PHE A 2 -2.56 -14.28 16.69
N ARG A 3 -1.35 -14.69 17.12
CA ARG A 3 -0.09 -14.01 16.77
C ARG A 3 0.19 -13.90 15.26
N LEU A 4 -0.24 -14.88 14.46
CA LEU A 4 -0.08 -14.83 13.00
C LEU A 4 -1.08 -13.86 12.37
N TRP A 5 -2.31 -13.86 12.88
CA TRP A 5 -3.38 -12.97 12.41
C TRP A 5 -3.05 -11.50 12.71
N THR A 6 -2.59 -11.21 13.92
CA THR A 6 -2.14 -9.86 14.31
C THR A 6 -1.05 -9.35 13.37
N ARG A 7 -0.01 -10.16 13.11
CA ARG A 7 1.15 -9.73 12.32
C ARG A 7 0.89 -9.64 10.83
N ARG A 8 0.00 -10.48 10.29
CA ARG A 8 -0.23 -10.59 8.83
C ARG A 8 -1.44 -9.81 8.33
N ILE A 9 -2.39 -9.48 9.20
CA ILE A 9 -3.64 -8.82 8.83
C ILE A 9 -3.81 -7.51 9.62
N LEU A 10 -3.90 -7.58 10.95
CA LEU A 10 -4.21 -6.39 11.75
C LEU A 10 -3.14 -5.31 11.63
N LEU A 11 -1.87 -5.66 11.83
CA LEU A 11 -0.77 -4.69 11.79
C LEU A 11 -0.71 -3.94 10.44
N PRO A 12 -0.68 -4.62 9.26
CA PRO A 12 -0.76 -3.93 7.98
C PRO A 12 -2.04 -3.11 7.78
N ALA A 13 -3.20 -3.62 8.23
CA ALA A 13 -4.47 -2.90 8.11
C ALA A 13 -4.49 -1.62 8.94
N SER A 14 -3.97 -1.66 10.17
CA SER A 14 -3.83 -0.47 11.03
C SER A 14 -2.90 0.56 10.41
N MET A 15 -1.78 0.14 9.82
CA MET A 15 -0.88 1.06 9.10
C MET A 15 -1.58 1.72 7.91
N ALA A 16 -2.33 0.94 7.11
CA ALA A 16 -3.07 1.47 5.97
C ALA A 16 -4.17 2.45 6.41
N ALA A 17 -4.87 2.17 7.52
CA ALA A 17 -5.86 3.06 8.08
C ALA A 17 -5.25 4.38 8.58
N LEU A 18 -4.13 4.33 9.29
CA LEU A 18 -3.42 5.54 9.73
C LEU A 18 -2.90 6.36 8.55
N LEU A 19 -2.33 5.71 7.53
CA LEU A 19 -1.92 6.39 6.29
C LEU A 19 -3.11 7.08 5.62
N MET A 20 -4.27 6.44 5.59
CA MET A 20 -5.50 7.03 5.04
C MET A 20 -5.92 8.24 5.86
N LEU A 21 -5.96 8.14 7.19
CA LEU A 21 -6.29 9.26 8.08
C LEU A 21 -5.34 10.44 7.92
N SER A 22 -4.05 10.19 7.67
CA SER A 22 -3.06 11.23 7.39
C SER A 22 -3.39 12.02 6.10
N LEU A 23 -4.12 11.48 5.13
CA LEU A 23 -4.53 12.24 3.94
C LEU A 23 -5.58 13.32 4.24
N ALA A 24 -6.29 13.25 5.37
CA ALA A 24 -7.34 14.20 5.75
C ALA A 24 -6.79 15.45 6.46
N TYR A 25 -5.58 15.88 6.11
CA TYR A 25 -4.91 17.06 6.68
C TYR A 25 -5.81 18.29 6.71
N TRP A 26 -6.52 18.58 5.62
CA TRP A 26 -7.38 19.77 5.51
C TRP A 26 -8.58 19.80 6.46
N TRP A 27 -9.02 18.64 6.99
CA TRP A 27 -10.11 18.59 7.97
C TRP A 27 -9.61 18.41 9.40
N LEU A 28 -8.51 17.67 9.59
CA LEU A 28 -8.02 17.30 10.91
C LEU A 28 -6.91 18.23 11.40
N ASP A 29 -6.38 19.09 10.52
CA ASP A 29 -5.27 20.00 10.79
C ASP A 29 -3.95 19.27 11.11
N ASN A 30 -2.90 20.04 11.40
CA ASN A 30 -1.54 19.55 11.52
C ASN A 30 -1.34 18.57 12.70
N GLY A 31 -1.93 18.85 13.86
CA GLY A 31 -1.72 18.05 15.08
C GLY A 31 -2.11 16.57 14.91
N PRO A 32 -3.37 16.26 14.57
CA PRO A 32 -3.80 14.90 14.25
C PRO A 32 -3.02 14.26 13.08
N HIS A 33 -2.69 15.01 12.04
CA HIS A 33 -1.89 14.49 10.92
C HIS A 33 -0.53 13.96 11.39
N GLU A 34 0.20 14.75 12.20
CA GLU A 34 1.48 14.34 12.78
C GLU A 34 1.33 13.15 13.73
N LEU A 35 0.28 13.12 14.55
CA LEU A 35 -0.01 11.99 15.44
C LEU A 35 -0.24 10.70 14.66
N PHE A 36 -1.08 10.72 13.62
CA PHE A 36 -1.33 9.54 12.78
C PHE A 36 -0.09 9.12 12.01
N GLY A 37 0.68 10.07 11.49
CA GLY A 37 1.95 9.82 10.81
C GLY A 37 2.98 9.15 11.72
N ALA A 38 3.19 9.70 12.92
CA ALA A 38 4.10 9.14 13.92
C ALA A 38 3.68 7.72 14.36
N ALA A 39 2.38 7.51 14.58
CA ALA A 39 1.83 6.19 14.87
C ALA A 39 2.06 5.21 13.71
N MET A 40 1.84 5.66 12.46
CA MET A 40 2.06 4.85 11.26
C MET A 40 3.54 4.43 11.12
N PHE A 41 4.48 5.37 11.29
CA PHE A 41 5.91 5.08 11.22
C PHE A 41 6.39 4.17 12.36
N THR A 42 5.81 4.31 13.56
CA THR A 42 6.08 3.39 14.67
C THR A 42 5.63 1.96 14.32
N LEU A 43 4.43 1.81 13.78
CA LEU A 43 3.94 0.51 13.31
C LEU A 43 4.75 -0.02 12.12
N LEU A 44 5.25 0.84 11.23
CA LEU A 44 6.14 0.47 10.14
C LEU A 44 7.46 -0.10 10.68
N ALA A 45 8.08 0.54 11.68
CA ALA A 45 9.30 0.02 12.31
C ALA A 45 9.06 -1.38 12.93
N TRP A 46 7.91 -1.56 13.60
CA TRP A 46 7.50 -2.88 14.10
C TRP A 46 7.30 -3.88 12.96
N HIS A 47 6.62 -3.48 11.88
CA HIS A 47 6.39 -4.31 10.70
C HIS A 47 7.71 -4.77 10.08
N LEU A 48 8.68 -3.87 9.90
CA LEU A 48 10.01 -4.20 9.39
C LEU A 48 10.74 -5.20 10.30
N THR A 49 10.68 -4.99 11.63
CA THR A 49 11.32 -5.86 12.62
C THR A 49 10.76 -7.29 12.63
N VAL A 50 9.44 -7.41 12.52
CA VAL A 50 8.74 -8.69 12.42
C VAL A 50 9.07 -9.40 11.11
N ASN A 51 9.27 -8.65 10.03
CA ASN A 51 9.54 -9.17 8.70
C ASN A 51 11.04 -9.18 8.32
N ARG A 52 11.97 -8.95 9.28
CA ARG A 52 13.42 -8.87 9.03
C ARG A 52 14.03 -10.06 8.26
N ARG A 53 13.42 -11.24 8.41
CA ARG A 53 13.85 -12.47 7.70
C ARG A 53 13.70 -12.35 6.19
N TRP A 54 12.78 -11.52 5.70
CA TRP A 54 12.64 -11.26 4.26
C TRP A 54 13.88 -10.54 3.72
N PHE A 55 14.34 -9.50 4.43
CA PHE A 55 15.55 -8.74 4.08
C PHE A 55 16.80 -9.63 4.11
N MET A 56 16.97 -10.46 5.13
CA MET A 56 18.10 -11.41 5.19
C MET A 56 18.15 -12.39 4.03
N ARG A 57 16.99 -12.70 3.42
CA ARG A 57 16.93 -13.60 2.27
C ARG A 57 17.28 -12.93 0.96
N LEU A 58 17.31 -11.59 0.87
CA LEU A 58 17.64 -10.87 -0.37
C LEU A 58 19.00 -11.30 -0.94
N GLY A 59 20.02 -11.51 -0.10
CA GLY A 59 21.34 -11.96 -0.55
C GLY A 59 21.45 -13.44 -0.93
N THR A 60 20.37 -14.23 -0.81
CA THR A 60 20.44 -15.69 -0.92
C THR A 60 19.53 -16.25 -2.01
N GLY A 61 19.99 -17.28 -2.74
CA GLY A 61 19.20 -18.03 -3.72
C GLY A 61 18.98 -17.33 -5.06
N ARG A 62 18.47 -18.07 -6.06
CA ARG A 62 18.25 -17.55 -7.42
C ARG A 62 17.07 -16.57 -7.45
N TYR A 63 17.18 -15.56 -8.32
CA TYR A 63 16.10 -14.60 -8.58
C TYR A 63 15.31 -15.02 -9.83
N ASP A 64 14.05 -15.36 -9.63
CA ASP A 64 13.08 -15.51 -10.72
C ASP A 64 12.34 -14.18 -10.96
N LEU A 65 11.58 -14.10 -12.06
CA LEU A 65 10.82 -12.90 -12.42
C LEU A 65 9.87 -12.42 -11.30
N HIS A 66 9.18 -13.37 -10.65
CA HIS A 66 8.30 -13.04 -9.53
C HIS A 66 9.08 -12.42 -8.35
N ARG A 67 10.23 -12.99 -7.98
CA ARG A 67 11.06 -12.44 -6.90
C ARG A 67 11.63 -11.08 -7.27
N TRP A 68 12.05 -10.86 -8.52
CA TRP A 68 12.47 -9.55 -8.99
C TRP A 68 11.35 -8.52 -8.86
N ALA A 69 10.15 -8.84 -9.36
CA ALA A 69 9.01 -7.92 -9.30
C ALA A 69 8.66 -7.52 -7.86
N VAL A 70 8.60 -8.48 -6.94
CA VAL A 70 8.36 -8.20 -5.51
C VAL A 70 9.49 -7.36 -4.91
N THR A 71 10.75 -7.65 -5.25
CA THR A 71 11.91 -6.91 -4.73
C THR A 71 11.89 -5.46 -5.20
N LEU A 72 11.55 -5.20 -6.47
CA LEU A 72 11.42 -3.84 -7.02
C LEU A 72 10.32 -3.05 -6.32
N VAL A 73 9.15 -3.66 -6.07
CA VAL A 73 8.07 -3.01 -5.32
C VAL A 73 8.52 -2.63 -3.91
N HIS A 74 9.28 -3.50 -3.23
CA HIS A 74 9.81 -3.21 -1.89
C HIS A 74 10.88 -2.12 -1.91
N ALA A 75 11.78 -2.13 -2.91
CA ALA A 75 12.80 -1.10 -3.06
C ALA A 75 12.17 0.27 -3.30
N TRP A 76 11.19 0.35 -4.20
CA TRP A 76 10.47 1.59 -4.48
C TRP A 76 9.71 2.11 -3.25
N LEU A 77 8.98 1.21 -2.58
CA LEU A 77 8.29 1.54 -1.32
C LEU A 77 9.27 2.02 -0.23
N ALA A 78 10.46 1.42 -0.12
CA ALA A 78 11.47 1.83 0.85
C ALA A 78 12.01 3.24 0.57
N ILE A 79 12.30 3.56 -0.70
CA ILE A 79 12.74 4.90 -1.10
C ILE A 79 11.66 5.92 -0.76
N LEU A 80 10.42 5.68 -1.18
CA LEU A 80 9.30 6.60 -0.93
C LEU A 80 9.00 6.78 0.56
N MET A 81 9.04 5.70 1.35
CA MET A 81 8.86 5.79 2.80
C MET A 81 10.00 6.55 3.48
N THR A 82 11.23 6.43 2.98
CA THR A 82 12.38 7.18 3.50
C THR A 82 12.22 8.68 3.20
N VAL A 83 11.84 9.04 1.97
CA VAL A 83 11.53 10.43 1.62
C VAL A 83 10.37 10.96 2.47
N LEU A 84 9.30 10.18 2.63
CA LEU A 84 8.14 10.60 3.40
C LEU A 84 8.48 10.83 4.88
N VAL A 85 9.23 9.94 5.53
CA VAL A 85 9.61 10.14 6.95
C VAL A 85 10.57 11.32 7.11
N CYS A 86 11.59 11.44 6.24
CA CYS A 86 12.53 12.55 6.31
C CYS A 86 11.83 13.90 6.14
N THR A 87 10.97 14.03 5.11
CA THR A 87 10.19 15.26 4.91
C THR A 87 9.22 15.53 6.05
N SER A 88 8.57 14.49 6.61
CA SER A 88 7.70 14.62 7.79
C SER A 88 8.43 15.23 8.99
N LEU A 89 9.64 14.73 9.27
CA LEU A 89 10.46 15.22 10.39
C LEU A 89 10.93 16.66 10.17
N LEU A 90 11.24 17.04 8.92
CA LEU A 90 11.71 18.39 8.61
C LEU A 90 10.61 19.46 8.77
N ILE A 91 9.35 19.12 8.44
CA ILE A 91 8.22 20.05 8.45
C ILE A 91 7.35 19.96 9.72
N SER A 92 7.64 19.02 10.63
CA SER A 92 6.84 18.82 11.86
C SER A 92 6.90 20.04 12.78
N ARG A 93 5.75 20.41 13.34
CA ARG A 93 5.54 21.59 14.20
C ARG A 93 4.81 21.26 15.50
N SER A 94 4.04 20.18 15.55
CA SER A 94 3.11 19.88 16.65
C SER A 94 3.64 18.82 17.61
N LEU A 95 4.64 18.02 17.23
CA LEU A 95 5.25 17.04 18.11
C LEU A 95 6.10 17.71 19.21
N PRO A 96 5.87 17.38 20.50
CA PRO A 96 6.63 17.96 21.60
C PRO A 96 8.13 17.72 21.45
N GLY A 97 8.93 18.79 21.55
CA GLY A 97 10.39 18.72 21.49
C GLY A 97 10.98 18.68 20.08
N MET A 98 10.17 18.85 19.03
CA MET A 98 10.63 18.87 17.65
C MET A 98 10.23 20.18 16.94
N PRO A 99 11.05 21.26 17.04
CA PRO A 99 10.78 22.48 16.29
C PRO A 99 10.92 22.22 14.78
N PRO A 100 10.14 22.91 13.92
CA PRO A 100 10.28 22.78 12.47
C PRO A 100 11.70 23.13 12.06
N LEU A 101 12.31 22.26 11.26
CA LEU A 101 13.67 22.44 10.76
C LEU A 101 13.69 23.26 9.46
N THR A 102 12.56 23.32 8.76
CA THR A 102 12.42 24.10 7.52
C THR A 102 10.96 24.42 7.22
N ASP A 103 10.74 25.58 6.60
CA ASP A 103 9.46 25.99 6.03
C ASP A 103 9.52 26.09 4.49
N GLN A 104 10.53 25.46 3.89
CA GLN A 104 10.71 25.48 2.44
C GLN A 104 9.55 24.79 1.73
N VAL A 105 8.85 25.54 0.87
CA VAL A 105 7.72 25.06 0.06
C VAL A 105 8.07 23.78 -0.69
N GLY A 106 9.27 23.68 -1.26
CA GLY A 106 9.71 22.49 -1.99
C GLY A 106 9.77 21.21 -1.14
N ILE A 107 10.02 21.30 0.17
CA ILE A 107 10.00 20.14 1.08
C ILE A 107 8.57 19.69 1.34
N VAL A 108 7.63 20.64 1.48
CA VAL A 108 6.20 20.35 1.63
C VAL A 108 5.64 19.71 0.34
N GLU A 109 6.02 20.23 -0.82
CA GLU A 109 5.65 19.63 -2.12
C GLU A 109 6.20 18.20 -2.27
N LEU A 110 7.46 17.99 -1.90
CA LEU A 110 8.07 16.65 -1.90
C LEU A 110 7.37 15.71 -0.92
N HIS A 111 6.95 16.21 0.25
CA HIS A 111 6.18 15.45 1.23
C HIS A 111 4.85 14.97 0.63
N TRP A 112 4.04 15.87 0.06
CA TRP A 112 2.77 15.51 -0.59
C TRP A 112 2.97 14.56 -1.77
N PHE A 113 3.94 14.84 -2.64
CA PHE A 113 4.30 13.98 -3.76
C PHE A 113 4.62 12.57 -3.27
N SER A 114 5.51 12.45 -2.28
CA SER A 114 5.88 11.15 -1.71
C SER A 114 4.69 10.47 -1.04
N ALA A 115 3.81 11.19 -0.34
CA ALA A 115 2.63 10.65 0.31
C ALA A 115 1.65 10.01 -0.70
N TYR A 116 1.35 10.71 -1.80
CA TYR A 116 0.46 10.17 -2.84
C TYR A 116 1.05 8.92 -3.53
N TRP A 117 2.36 8.93 -3.80
CA TRP A 117 3.05 7.75 -4.32
C TRP A 117 3.07 6.59 -3.31
N VAL A 118 3.29 6.88 -2.02
CA VAL A 118 3.25 5.90 -0.93
C VAL A 118 1.89 5.19 -0.88
N VAL A 119 0.79 5.93 -0.98
CA VAL A 119 -0.57 5.36 -0.98
C VAL A 119 -0.74 4.33 -2.10
N LEU A 120 -0.29 4.64 -3.32
CA LEU A 120 -0.40 3.71 -4.45
C LEU A 120 0.55 2.51 -4.32
N ILE A 121 1.81 2.72 -3.95
CA ILE A 121 2.76 1.60 -3.85
C ILE A 121 2.44 0.69 -2.66
N VAL A 122 1.84 1.21 -1.58
CA VAL A 122 1.29 0.39 -0.48
C VAL A 122 0.17 -0.51 -0.98
N ALA A 123 -0.73 0.01 -1.82
CA ALA A 123 -1.77 -0.80 -2.45
C ALA A 123 -1.19 -1.89 -3.36
N VAL A 124 -0.19 -1.54 -4.18
CA VAL A 124 0.53 -2.52 -5.02
C VAL A 124 1.24 -3.57 -4.16
N HIS A 125 1.91 -3.16 -3.08
CA HIS A 125 2.55 -4.05 -2.12
C HIS A 125 1.54 -5.04 -1.51
N ALA A 126 0.39 -4.55 -1.04
CA ALA A 126 -0.68 -5.39 -0.50
C ALA A 126 -1.21 -6.38 -1.55
N GLY A 127 -1.44 -5.92 -2.78
CA GLY A 127 -1.86 -6.75 -3.91
C GLY A 127 -0.87 -7.87 -4.23
N SER A 128 0.43 -7.57 -4.17
CA SER A 128 1.49 -8.55 -4.43
C SER A 128 1.53 -9.71 -3.41
N HIS A 129 0.93 -9.48 -2.25
CA HIS A 129 0.81 -10.45 -1.16
C HIS A 129 -0.62 -10.94 -0.93
N TRP A 130 -1.57 -10.57 -1.79
CA TRP A 130 -2.99 -10.83 -1.60
C TRP A 130 -3.33 -12.32 -1.45
N THR A 131 -2.65 -13.22 -2.17
CA THR A 131 -2.82 -14.67 -1.99
C THR A 131 -2.54 -15.10 -0.54
N ARG A 132 -1.52 -14.53 0.11
CA ARG A 132 -1.21 -14.84 1.52
C ARG A 132 -2.25 -14.26 2.47
N VAL A 133 -2.73 -13.05 2.21
CA VAL A 133 -3.81 -12.41 2.97
C VAL A 133 -5.06 -13.26 2.93
N MET A 134 -5.50 -13.64 1.73
CA MET A 134 -6.70 -14.43 1.50
C MET A 134 -6.60 -15.83 2.12
N THR A 135 -5.46 -16.51 2.00
CA THR A 135 -5.26 -17.81 2.69
C THR A 135 -5.30 -17.65 4.21
N THR A 136 -4.63 -16.65 4.76
CA THR A 136 -4.62 -16.40 6.22
C THR A 136 -6.02 -16.08 6.74
N ALA A 137 -6.78 -15.27 6.02
CA ALA A 137 -8.16 -14.93 6.38
C ALA A 137 -9.08 -16.15 6.33
N ARG A 138 -8.98 -16.98 5.28
CA ARG A 138 -9.75 -18.23 5.15
C ARG A 138 -9.50 -19.19 6.31
N THR A 139 -8.22 -19.40 6.66
CA THR A 139 -7.85 -20.27 7.77
C THR A 139 -8.35 -19.73 9.10
N ALA A 140 -8.28 -18.41 9.31
CA ALA A 140 -8.79 -17.79 10.54
C ALA A 140 -10.31 -17.90 10.68
N LEU A 141 -11.05 -17.83 9.57
CA LEU A 141 -12.52 -17.88 9.53
C LEU A 141 -13.07 -19.30 9.33
N GLY A 142 -12.23 -20.33 9.20
CA GLY A 142 -12.66 -21.71 8.99
C GLY A 142 -13.37 -21.97 7.65
N VAL A 143 -13.12 -21.17 6.61
CA VAL A 143 -13.93 -21.21 5.37
C VAL A 143 -13.27 -22.03 4.27
N SER A 144 -13.94 -23.09 3.82
CA SER A 144 -13.50 -24.01 2.76
C SER A 144 -13.56 -23.39 1.34
N PRO A 145 -12.68 -23.78 0.41
CA PRO A 145 -12.73 -23.32 -0.98
C PRO A 145 -14.09 -23.59 -1.63
N SER A 146 -14.63 -22.61 -2.35
CA SER A 146 -15.93 -22.73 -3.04
C SER A 146 -15.86 -22.03 -4.40
N ARG A 147 -16.44 -22.65 -5.43
CA ARG A 147 -16.52 -22.08 -6.79
C ARG A 147 -17.36 -20.80 -6.79
N ILE A 148 -18.48 -20.78 -6.06
CA ILE A 148 -19.35 -19.60 -5.93
C ILE A 148 -18.57 -18.44 -5.30
N ARG A 149 -17.90 -18.68 -4.17
CA ARG A 149 -17.09 -17.66 -3.49
C ARG A 149 -15.94 -17.14 -4.35
N THR A 150 -15.37 -18.00 -5.19
CA THR A 150 -14.33 -17.60 -6.14
C THR A 150 -14.91 -16.70 -7.25
N GLY A 151 -16.09 -17.04 -7.78
CA GLY A 151 -16.83 -16.21 -8.73
C GLY A 151 -17.18 -14.84 -8.14
N MET A 152 -17.74 -14.81 -6.93
CA MET A 152 -18.04 -13.56 -6.20
C MET A 152 -16.78 -12.71 -5.99
N GLY A 153 -15.65 -13.33 -5.61
CA GLY A 153 -14.39 -12.61 -5.46
C GLY A 153 -13.86 -12.00 -6.76
N ARG A 154 -14.07 -12.67 -7.90
CA ARG A 154 -13.71 -12.13 -9.23
C ARG A 154 -14.65 -10.99 -9.63
N LEU A 155 -15.95 -11.12 -9.40
CA LEU A 155 -16.90 -10.04 -9.63
C LEU A 155 -16.56 -8.82 -8.77
N ALA A 156 -16.29 -9.03 -7.48
CA ALA A 156 -15.87 -7.95 -6.58
C ALA A 156 -14.58 -7.28 -7.07
N ALA A 157 -13.60 -8.06 -7.56
CA ALA A 157 -12.39 -7.52 -8.14
C ALA A 157 -12.66 -6.63 -9.37
N LEU A 158 -13.57 -7.05 -10.27
CA LEU A 158 -13.97 -6.24 -11.43
C LEU A 158 -14.67 -4.93 -11.02
N LEU A 159 -15.56 -5.00 -10.03
CA LEU A 159 -16.23 -3.81 -9.49
C LEU A 159 -15.23 -2.84 -8.84
N LEU A 160 -14.29 -3.35 -8.06
CA LEU A 160 -13.23 -2.55 -7.44
C LEU A 160 -12.29 -1.91 -8.47
N LEU A 161 -12.02 -2.58 -9.60
CA LEU A 161 -11.26 -2.00 -10.70
C LEU A 161 -12.02 -0.85 -11.36
N GLY A 162 -13.29 -1.06 -11.72
CA GLY A 162 -14.12 -0.02 -12.35
C GLY A 162 -14.31 1.18 -11.44
N PHE A 163 -14.66 0.93 -10.17
CA PHE A 163 -14.86 1.98 -9.17
C PHE A 163 -13.55 2.70 -8.82
N GLY A 164 -12.44 1.97 -8.75
CA GLY A 164 -11.11 2.52 -8.54
C GLY A 164 -10.66 3.41 -9.71
N ALA A 165 -10.90 3.01 -10.95
CA ALA A 165 -10.59 3.82 -12.13
C ALA A 165 -11.43 5.10 -12.20
N TRP A 166 -12.73 5.02 -11.89
CA TRP A 166 -13.59 6.19 -11.78
C TRP A 166 -13.12 7.13 -10.68
N SER A 167 -12.82 6.59 -9.49
CA SER A 167 -12.32 7.36 -8.35
C SER A 167 -10.96 7.99 -8.62
N PHE A 168 -10.10 7.33 -9.39
CA PHE A 168 -8.81 7.87 -9.82
C PHE A 168 -8.99 9.15 -10.64
N ALA A 169 -9.99 9.16 -11.54
CA ALA A 169 -10.34 10.34 -12.32
C ALA A 169 -10.98 11.44 -11.45
N VAL A 170 -11.95 11.09 -10.60
CA VAL A 170 -12.62 12.04 -9.68
C VAL A 170 -11.62 12.75 -8.76
N LEU A 171 -10.67 12.00 -8.20
CA LEU A 171 -9.62 12.55 -7.34
C LEU A 171 -8.49 13.22 -8.13
N GLY A 172 -8.47 13.15 -9.46
CA GLY A 172 -7.38 13.68 -10.29
C GLY A 172 -6.01 13.13 -9.88
N VAL A 173 -5.94 11.83 -9.53
CA VAL A 173 -4.74 11.21 -8.92
C VAL A 173 -3.52 11.35 -9.82
N SER A 174 -3.67 11.31 -11.15
CA SER A 174 -2.55 11.52 -12.09
C SER A 174 -1.78 12.82 -11.84
N THR A 175 -2.49 13.92 -11.56
CA THR A 175 -1.87 15.22 -11.26
C THR A 175 -1.20 15.26 -9.89
N LYS A 176 -1.61 14.40 -8.96
CA LYS A 176 -1.01 14.26 -7.62
C LYS A 176 0.29 13.44 -7.65
N LEU A 177 0.46 12.62 -8.69
CA LEU A 177 1.66 11.80 -8.90
C LEU A 177 2.77 12.54 -9.65
N THR A 178 2.52 13.76 -10.13
CA THR A 178 3.53 14.64 -10.71
C THR A 178 4.05 15.59 -9.64
N LEU A 179 5.35 15.92 -9.70
CA LEU A 179 5.95 16.91 -8.79
C LEU A 179 5.47 18.31 -9.21
N GLY A 180 4.82 19.02 -8.29
CA GLY A 180 4.25 20.35 -8.51
C GLY A 180 2.86 20.51 -7.89
N TYR A 181 2.27 21.69 -8.06
CA TYR A 181 0.95 22.00 -7.51
C TYR A 181 -0.13 21.13 -8.16
N SER A 182 -0.83 20.30 -7.38
CA SER A 182 -1.98 19.54 -7.88
C SER A 182 -3.14 20.50 -8.16
N ILE A 183 -3.58 20.58 -9.42
CA ILE A 183 -4.64 21.50 -9.84
C ILE A 183 -6.02 21.05 -9.32
N ALA A 184 -6.15 19.76 -8.97
CA ALA A 184 -7.41 19.14 -8.56
C ALA A 184 -7.41 18.87 -7.05
N PHE A 185 -7.77 19.86 -6.23
CA PHE A 185 -8.07 19.61 -4.82
C PHE A 185 -9.50 19.09 -4.65
N TRP A 186 -9.71 18.30 -3.60
CA TRP A 186 -11.07 17.94 -3.20
C TRP A 186 -11.80 19.20 -2.74
N ASP A 187 -13.09 19.29 -3.03
CA ASP A 187 -13.92 20.35 -2.46
C ASP A 187 -14.05 20.15 -0.94
N PHE A 188 -13.27 20.90 -0.17
CA PHE A 188 -13.23 20.79 1.29
C PHE A 188 -14.50 21.31 1.97
N THR A 189 -15.45 21.90 1.23
CA THR A 189 -16.80 22.24 1.72
C THR A 189 -17.77 21.05 1.66
N SER A 190 -17.42 20.02 0.86
CA SER A 190 -18.15 18.77 0.79
C SER A 190 -17.80 17.81 1.93
N SER A 191 -18.65 16.80 2.17
CA SER A 191 -18.39 15.76 3.18
C SER A 191 -17.03 15.08 2.96
N VAL A 192 -16.34 14.76 4.06
CA VAL A 192 -15.05 14.02 4.05
C VAL A 192 -15.22 12.53 3.74
N THR A 193 -16.44 11.99 3.87
CA THR A 193 -16.69 10.54 3.72
C THR A 193 -16.44 10.05 2.28
N PRO A 194 -16.96 10.73 1.23
CA PRO A 194 -16.65 10.37 -0.15
C PRO A 194 -15.15 10.43 -0.49
N PHE A 195 -14.39 11.35 0.10
CA PHE A 195 -12.94 11.44 -0.10
C PHE A 195 -12.24 10.12 0.28
N PHE A 196 -12.52 9.59 1.48
CA PHE A 196 -11.97 8.31 1.93
C PHE A 196 -12.48 7.14 1.09
N ALA A 197 -13.74 7.16 0.66
CA ALA A 197 -14.30 6.13 -0.19
C ALA A 197 -13.57 6.07 -1.55
N HIS A 198 -13.33 7.22 -2.17
CA HIS A 198 -12.61 7.30 -3.44
C HIS A 198 -11.14 6.86 -3.30
N TRP A 199 -10.42 7.29 -2.26
CA TRP A 199 -9.04 6.84 -2.05
C TRP A 199 -8.95 5.34 -1.77
N THR A 200 -9.88 4.82 -0.97
CA THR A 200 -9.98 3.37 -0.70
C THR A 200 -10.26 2.59 -1.98
N ALA A 201 -11.12 3.11 -2.85
CA ALA A 201 -11.40 2.51 -4.16
C ALA A 201 -10.18 2.49 -5.07
N VAL A 202 -9.42 3.60 -5.14
CA VAL A 202 -8.17 3.69 -5.90
C VAL A 202 -7.17 2.65 -5.41
N MET A 203 -6.97 2.58 -4.08
CA MET A 203 -6.07 1.58 -3.49
C MET A 203 -6.55 0.15 -3.76
N ALA A 204 -7.85 -0.12 -3.63
CA ALA A 204 -8.39 -1.45 -3.90
C ALA A 204 -8.20 -1.86 -5.37
N GLY A 205 -8.45 -0.95 -6.32
CA GLY A 205 -8.19 -1.17 -7.73
C GLY A 205 -6.72 -1.47 -8.03
N ALA A 206 -5.80 -0.66 -7.48
CA ALA A 206 -4.35 -0.88 -7.63
C ALA A 206 -3.90 -2.21 -7.01
N ALA A 207 -4.44 -2.59 -5.85
CA ALA A 207 -4.17 -3.88 -5.22
C ALA A 207 -4.68 -5.06 -6.06
N VAL A 208 -5.86 -4.94 -6.68
CA VAL A 208 -6.40 -5.94 -7.60
C VAL A 208 -5.50 -6.10 -8.82
N LEU A 209 -5.10 -5.00 -9.48
CA LEU A 209 -4.18 -5.05 -10.63
C LEU A 209 -2.87 -5.74 -10.25
N SER A 210 -2.26 -5.35 -9.14
CA SER A 210 -1.04 -5.97 -8.64
C SER A 210 -1.20 -7.47 -8.33
N HIS A 211 -2.32 -7.86 -7.71
CA HIS A 211 -2.61 -9.26 -7.42
C HIS A 211 -2.65 -10.11 -8.70
N TYR A 212 -3.43 -9.67 -9.70
CA TYR A 212 -3.54 -10.42 -10.94
C TYR A 212 -2.25 -10.39 -11.76
N ALA A 213 -1.49 -9.29 -11.75
CA ALA A 213 -0.15 -9.25 -12.35
C ALA A 213 0.78 -10.31 -11.74
N MET A 214 0.80 -10.44 -10.39
CA MET A 214 1.60 -11.47 -9.73
C MET A 214 1.13 -12.90 -10.02
N VAL A 215 -0.17 -13.10 -10.20
CA VAL A 215 -0.74 -14.41 -10.61
C VAL A 215 -0.26 -14.76 -12.02
N SER A 216 -0.33 -13.83 -12.97
CA SER A 216 0.12 -14.04 -14.35
C SER A 216 1.61 -14.35 -14.44
N ILE A 217 2.45 -13.60 -13.71
CA ILE A 217 3.91 -13.85 -13.65
C ILE A 217 4.20 -15.28 -13.13
N ARG A 218 3.46 -15.75 -12.13
CA ARG A 218 3.62 -17.10 -11.58
C ARG A 218 3.15 -18.17 -12.56
N ALA A 219 2.06 -17.93 -13.29
CA ALA A 219 1.52 -18.86 -14.27
C ALA A 219 2.51 -19.08 -15.43
N HIS A 220 3.09 -18.00 -15.99
CA HIS A 220 4.09 -18.11 -17.05
C HIS A 220 5.33 -18.94 -16.63
N ARG A 221 5.76 -18.85 -15.36
CA ARG A 221 6.88 -19.66 -14.86
C ARG A 221 6.56 -21.16 -14.82
N GLN A 222 5.31 -21.53 -14.52
CA GLN A 222 4.89 -22.94 -14.46
C GLN A 222 4.85 -23.57 -15.86
N THR A 223 4.42 -22.81 -16.86
CA THR A 223 4.39 -23.25 -18.26
C THR A 223 5.78 -23.31 -18.91
N SER A 224 6.72 -22.47 -18.48
CA SER A 224 8.09 -22.42 -19.04
C SER A 224 9.08 -23.41 -18.40
N ARG A 225 8.67 -24.18 -17.38
CA ARG A 225 9.49 -25.30 -16.86
C ARG A 225 9.30 -26.49 -17.82
N PRO A 226 10.34 -26.96 -18.53
CA PRO A 226 10.22 -28.16 -19.33
C PRO A 226 9.80 -29.31 -18.41
N ALA A 227 8.78 -30.08 -18.83
CA ALA A 227 8.43 -31.32 -18.18
C ALA A 227 9.70 -32.15 -18.09
N THR A 228 10.18 -32.39 -16.87
CA THR A 228 11.27 -33.33 -16.67
C THR A 228 10.69 -34.65 -17.15
N ARG A 229 11.23 -35.11 -18.29
CA ARG A 229 10.87 -36.37 -18.91
C ARG A 229 11.34 -37.44 -17.92
N ASP A 230 10.45 -37.90 -17.04
CA ASP A 230 10.66 -39.13 -16.29
C ASP A 230 10.63 -40.27 -17.32
N GLN A 231 11.79 -40.48 -17.94
CA GLN A 231 12.21 -41.73 -18.53
C GLN A 231 13.41 -42.18 -17.71
N ILE A 232 13.19 -43.13 -16.80
CA ILE A 232 13.88 -44.42 -16.67
C ILE A 232 12.93 -45.34 -15.91
#